data_AF-A0A258XBV5-F1
#
_entry.id   AF-A0A258XBV5-F1
#
_cell.length_a   1.000
_cell.length_b   1.000
_cell.length_c   1.000
_cell.angle_alpha   90.00
_cell.angle_beta   90.00
_cell.angle_gamma   90.00
#
_symmetry.space_group_name_H-M   'P 1'
#
loop_
_entity.id
_entity.type
_entity.pdbx_description
1 polymer ?
#
loop_
_entity_poly.entity_id
_entity_poly.type
_entity_poly.pdbx_seq_one_letter_code
_entity_poly.pdbx_strand_id
1 'polypeptide(L)'
;MTELQNKTYTIKIGTDDFKKLITESTLYVDKTILLKTDDEEHSKKRHIFAQLKIGERLDIIEGHCGKYPVIFISFKDTKAKTFKEMQENIADLLQELYKAHRYLLESPELDDIDKDEFKNYIRGPLTTPMILKSLKTLSHFLFKHFGQKVFILIDEYDTPLNDWYALQLARDTFSVQEETYFQDVLELFKGIF
;
A
#
# COMPACT_ATOMS: atom_id res chain seq x y z
N MET A 1 -2.77 -2.69 -50.01
CA MET A 1 -1.76 -3.73 -49.74
C MET A 1 -0.43 -3.03 -49.50
N THR A 2 0.05 -2.99 -48.25
CA THR A 2 1.44 -3.29 -47.83
C THR A 2 1.56 -3.24 -46.29
N GLU A 3 1.49 -4.43 -45.72
CA GLU A 3 2.23 -4.93 -44.54
C GLU A 3 2.29 -4.09 -43.25
N LEU A 4 1.28 -4.27 -42.39
CA LEU A 4 1.48 -4.15 -40.93
C LEU A 4 2.39 -5.31 -40.49
N GLN A 5 3.65 -5.00 -40.22
CA GLN A 5 4.60 -5.95 -39.66
C GLN A 5 4.08 -6.50 -38.34
N ASN A 6 3.87 -7.81 -38.32
CA ASN A 6 3.47 -8.60 -37.18
C ASN A 6 4.64 -8.62 -36.17
N LYS A 7 4.73 -7.62 -35.30
CA LYS A 7 5.80 -7.54 -34.29
C LYS A 7 5.40 -8.39 -33.08
N THR A 8 6.03 -9.55 -32.93
CA THR A 8 5.89 -10.39 -31.74
C THR A 8 6.65 -9.74 -30.59
N TYR A 9 5.95 -9.41 -29.50
CA TYR A 9 6.56 -8.90 -28.28
C TYR A 9 6.81 -10.06 -27.33
N THR A 10 8.06 -10.24 -26.90
CA THR A 10 8.44 -11.26 -25.93
C THR A 10 8.70 -10.58 -24.59
N ILE A 11 7.87 -10.88 -23.58
CA ILE A 11 8.13 -10.48 -22.20
C ILE A 11 9.19 -11.43 -21.65
N LYS A 12 10.40 -10.93 -21.37
CA LYS A 12 11.42 -11.70 -20.67
C LYS A 12 11.24 -11.47 -19.17
N ILE A 13 10.97 -12.55 -18.43
CA ILE A 13 10.85 -12.52 -16.97
C ILE A 13 12.20 -12.97 -16.40
N GLY A 14 12.79 -12.13 -15.53
CA GLY A 14 14.06 -12.38 -14.84
C GLY A 14 15.29 -11.84 -15.58
N THR A 15 15.77 -10.66 -15.17
CA THR A 15 17.13 -10.17 -15.49
C THR A 15 17.67 -9.38 -14.31
N ASP A 16 18.79 -9.83 -13.74
CA ASP A 16 19.43 -9.27 -12.54
C ASP A 16 20.32 -8.04 -12.80
N ASP A 17 20.34 -7.53 -14.03
CA ASP A 17 21.26 -6.46 -14.44
C ASP A 17 20.50 -5.14 -14.73
N PHE A 18 20.25 -4.39 -13.66
CA PHE A 18 19.51 -3.11 -13.66
C PHE A 18 20.08 -2.05 -14.62
N LYS A 19 21.38 -2.09 -14.94
CA LYS A 19 22.01 -1.13 -15.86
C LYS A 19 21.56 -1.33 -17.32
N LYS A 20 21.25 -2.56 -17.72
CA LYS A 20 20.70 -2.85 -19.07
C LYS A 20 19.25 -2.38 -19.23
N LEU A 21 18.50 -2.29 -18.14
CA LEU A 21 17.10 -1.85 -18.16
C LEU A 21 16.94 -0.36 -18.49
N ILE A 22 17.94 0.47 -18.14
CA ILE A 22 17.91 1.93 -18.31
C ILE A 22 18.04 2.35 -19.78
N THR A 23 18.65 1.51 -20.62
CA THR A 23 18.90 1.79 -22.04
C THR A 23 17.76 1.42 -22.98
N GLU A 24 16.77 0.66 -22.50
CA GLU A 24 15.57 0.30 -23.27
C GLU A 24 14.38 1.06 -22.70
N SER A 25 13.94 2.08 -23.45
CA SER A 25 12.81 3.00 -23.21
C SER A 25 11.69 2.48 -22.30
N THR A 26 11.91 2.50 -20.99
CA THR A 26 10.95 2.12 -19.97
C THR A 26 11.01 3.17 -18.86
N LEU A 27 9.93 3.95 -18.74
CA LEU A 27 9.84 5.06 -17.80
C LEU A 27 9.65 4.51 -16.38
N TYR A 28 10.54 4.87 -15.44
CA TYR A 28 10.38 4.59 -14.02
C TYR A 28 9.71 5.78 -13.32
N VAL A 29 8.67 5.54 -12.54
CA VAL A 29 8.00 6.57 -11.72
C VAL A 29 8.49 6.43 -10.28
N ASP A 30 9.33 7.36 -9.85
CA ASP A 30 9.73 7.49 -8.45
C ASP A 30 8.54 8.00 -7.62
N LYS A 31 8.01 7.12 -6.75
CA LYS A 31 6.86 7.41 -5.90
C LYS A 31 7.19 8.38 -4.75
N THR A 32 8.47 8.66 -4.50
CA THR A 32 8.91 9.56 -3.43
C THR A 32 8.48 11.02 -3.65
N ILE A 33 8.17 11.40 -4.89
CA ILE A 33 7.71 12.75 -5.25
C ILE A 33 6.21 12.97 -4.94
N LEU A 34 5.42 11.92 -4.69
CA LEU A 34 3.94 11.96 -4.68
C LEU A 34 3.28 12.55 -3.42
N LEU A 35 4.03 13.19 -2.51
CA LEU A 35 3.54 13.59 -1.19
C LEU A 35 3.32 15.11 -0.99
N LYS A 36 3.26 15.95 -2.04
CA LYS A 36 2.97 17.39 -1.86
C LYS A 36 1.91 17.91 -2.84
N THR A 37 0.73 18.14 -2.30
CA THR A 37 -0.42 18.77 -2.96
C THR A 37 -0.14 20.25 -3.28
N ASP A 38 -0.05 20.56 -4.58
CA ASP A 38 -0.20 21.91 -5.18
C ASP A 38 -0.73 21.76 -6.62
N ASP A 39 -1.45 22.76 -7.15
CA ASP A 39 -2.10 22.76 -8.47
C ASP A 39 -1.14 22.51 -9.66
N GLU A 40 0.15 22.83 -9.51
CA GLU A 40 1.20 22.48 -10.48
C GLU A 40 1.40 20.96 -10.63
N GLU A 41 1.15 20.21 -9.56
CA GLU A 41 1.36 18.76 -9.50
C GLU A 41 0.25 18.00 -10.26
N HIS A 42 -0.98 18.52 -10.26
CA HIS A 42 -2.06 18.00 -11.12
C HIS A 42 -1.72 18.10 -12.61
N SER A 43 -1.01 19.17 -13.01
CA SER A 43 -0.54 19.35 -14.38
C SER A 43 0.56 18.34 -14.74
N LYS A 44 1.51 18.08 -13.82
CA LYS A 44 2.57 17.06 -13.99
C LYS A 44 2.01 15.63 -14.04
N LYS A 45 0.99 15.31 -13.23
CA LYS A 45 0.33 13.98 -13.21
C LYS A 45 -0.36 13.64 -14.53
N ARG A 46 -1.03 14.62 -15.16
CA ARG A 46 -1.62 14.44 -16.50
C ARG A 46 -0.57 14.18 -17.57
N HIS A 47 0.61 14.79 -17.46
CA HIS A 47 1.69 14.61 -18.42
C HIS A 47 2.23 13.17 -18.45
N ILE A 48 2.22 12.45 -17.33
CA ILE A 48 2.63 11.03 -17.27
C ILE A 48 1.70 10.15 -18.12
N PHE A 49 0.39 10.43 -18.10
CA PHE A 49 -0.59 9.67 -18.87
C PHE A 49 -0.71 10.14 -20.32
N ALA A 50 -0.27 11.35 -20.65
CA ALA A 50 -0.41 11.94 -21.99
C ALA A 50 0.27 11.13 -23.10
N GLN A 51 1.29 10.33 -22.78
CA GLN A 51 1.98 9.45 -23.73
C GLN A 51 1.44 8.01 -23.76
N LEU A 52 0.41 7.70 -22.96
CA LEU A 52 -0.18 6.38 -22.83
C LEU A 52 -1.56 6.33 -23.49
N LYS A 53 -2.00 5.15 -23.95
CA LYS A 53 -3.34 4.96 -24.52
C LYS A 53 -4.48 5.40 -23.59
N ILE A 54 -4.27 5.34 -22.27
CA ILE A 54 -5.24 5.82 -21.29
C ILE A 54 -5.33 7.35 -21.25
N GLY A 55 -4.27 8.07 -21.63
CA GLY A 55 -4.28 9.53 -21.73
C GLY A 55 -5.16 10.04 -22.88
N GLU A 56 -5.39 9.23 -23.92
CA GLU A 56 -6.34 9.54 -24.99
C GLU A 56 -7.81 9.44 -24.52
N ARG A 57 -8.06 8.80 -23.37
CA ARG A 57 -9.38 8.66 -22.74
C ARG A 57 -9.64 9.77 -21.74
N LEU A 58 -9.86 10.98 -22.26
CA LEU A 58 -10.11 12.18 -21.46
C LEU A 58 -11.30 12.02 -20.51
N ASP A 59 -12.34 11.32 -20.94
CA ASP A 59 -13.52 10.99 -20.13
C ASP A 59 -13.13 10.28 -18.82
N ILE A 60 -12.18 9.35 -18.89
CA ILE A 60 -11.69 8.60 -17.73
C ILE A 60 -10.75 9.46 -16.89
N ILE A 61 -9.82 10.18 -17.53
CA ILE A 61 -8.84 11.00 -16.82
C ILE A 61 -9.51 12.12 -16.04
N GLU A 62 -10.41 12.88 -16.68
CA GLU A 62 -11.14 13.98 -16.02
C GLU A 62 -12.14 13.46 -14.97
N GLY A 63 -12.78 12.34 -15.26
CA GLY A 63 -13.77 11.74 -14.36
C GLY A 63 -13.17 11.12 -13.09
N HIS A 64 -11.95 10.57 -13.14
CA HIS A 64 -11.44 9.71 -12.07
C HIS A 64 -10.04 10.03 -11.56
N CYS A 65 -9.16 10.66 -12.34
CA CYS A 65 -7.75 10.84 -11.94
C CYS A 65 -7.64 11.80 -10.74
N GLY A 66 -7.09 11.31 -9.62
CA GLY A 66 -6.93 12.09 -8.40
C GLY A 66 -8.23 12.44 -7.66
N LYS A 67 -9.35 11.77 -7.98
CA LYS A 67 -10.66 12.05 -7.39
C LYS A 67 -10.99 11.21 -6.15
N TYR A 68 -10.23 10.15 -5.90
CA TYR A 68 -10.51 9.21 -4.82
C TYR A 68 -9.39 9.21 -3.78
N PRO A 69 -9.72 9.23 -2.48
CA PRO A 69 -8.75 8.99 -1.43
C PRO A 69 -8.20 7.57 -1.56
N VAL A 70 -6.89 7.42 -1.37
CA VAL A 70 -6.21 6.12 -1.45
C VAL A 70 -5.39 5.91 -0.18
N ILE A 71 -5.65 4.79 0.50
CA ILE A 71 -4.75 4.23 1.49
C ILE A 71 -3.82 3.28 0.74
N PHE A 72 -2.52 3.55 0.77
CA PHE A 72 -1.50 2.61 0.30
C PHE A 72 -0.75 2.05 1.51
N ILE A 73 -0.67 0.73 1.61
CA ILE A 73 0.07 0.04 2.66
C ILE A 73 0.89 -1.10 2.04
N SER A 74 2.17 -1.16 2.37
CA SER A 74 3.08 -2.25 1.99
C SER A 74 3.54 -2.97 3.26
N PHE A 75 3.52 -4.30 3.21
CA PHE A 75 3.95 -5.15 4.31
C PHE A 75 5.42 -5.61 4.17
N LYS A 76 6.22 -4.93 3.34
CA LYS A 76 7.63 -5.29 3.09
C LYS A 76 8.47 -5.47 4.36
N ASP A 77 8.28 -4.55 5.30
CA ASP A 77 9.11 -4.40 6.48
C ASP A 77 8.47 -5.07 7.71
N THR A 78 7.47 -5.93 7.53
CA THR A 78 6.82 -6.68 8.63
C THR A 78 7.45 -8.06 8.87
N LYS A 79 8.65 -8.27 8.33
CA LYS A 79 9.48 -9.45 8.54
C LYS A 79 9.83 -9.62 10.01
N ALA A 80 9.68 -10.81 10.57
CA ALA A 80 9.88 -11.04 12.00
C ALA A 80 10.20 -12.50 12.32
N LYS A 81 10.86 -12.72 13.47
CA LYS A 81 11.20 -14.07 13.97
C LYS A 81 10.14 -14.63 14.92
N THR A 82 9.29 -13.78 15.48
CA THR A 82 8.23 -14.15 16.42
C THR A 82 6.93 -13.43 16.07
N PHE A 83 5.79 -14.02 16.46
CA PHE A 83 4.48 -13.43 16.15
C PHE A 83 4.33 -12.06 16.83
N LYS A 84 4.83 -11.95 18.06
CA LYS A 84 4.84 -10.69 18.80
C LYS A 84 5.61 -9.59 18.06
N GLU A 85 6.82 -9.88 17.57
CA GLU A 85 7.62 -8.93 16.80
C GLU A 85 6.92 -8.54 15.48
N MET A 86 6.24 -9.48 14.81
CA MET A 86 5.43 -9.16 13.63
C MET A 86 4.29 -8.21 13.97
N GLN A 87 3.57 -8.47 15.06
CA GLN A 87 2.48 -7.59 15.53
C GLN A 87 3.00 -6.19 15.85
N GLU A 88 4.19 -6.08 16.46
CA GLU A 88 4.87 -4.81 16.73
C GLU A 88 5.22 -4.08 15.42
N ASN A 89 5.81 -4.78 14.44
CA ASN A 89 6.13 -4.19 13.12
C ASN A 89 4.88 -3.72 12.37
N ILE A 90 3.78 -4.47 12.43
CA ILE A 90 2.49 -4.06 11.85
C ILE A 90 1.92 -2.85 12.59
N ALA A 91 2.03 -2.83 13.92
CA ALA A 91 1.59 -1.69 14.72
C ALA A 91 2.35 -0.40 14.35
N ASP A 92 3.65 -0.51 14.10
CA ASP A 92 4.48 0.62 13.69
C ASP A 92 4.15 1.08 12.26
N LEU A 93 3.97 0.14 11.32
CA LEU A 93 3.50 0.43 9.96
C LEU A 93 2.18 1.21 9.97
N LEU A 94 1.22 0.78 10.80
CA LEU A 94 -0.08 1.43 10.93
C LEU A 94 0.05 2.81 11.60
N GLN A 95 0.88 2.96 12.63
CA GLN A 95 1.14 4.28 13.23
C GLN A 95 1.72 5.27 12.21
N GLU A 96 2.68 4.85 11.39
CA GLU A 96 3.24 5.70 10.34
C GLU A 96 2.20 6.05 9.27
N LEU A 97 1.34 5.09 8.90
CA LEU A 97 0.22 5.34 8.01
C LEU A 97 -0.72 6.42 8.57
N TYR A 98 -1.07 6.37 9.86
CA TYR A 98 -1.87 7.42 10.49
C TYR A 98 -1.13 8.75 10.60
N LYS A 99 0.17 8.74 10.89
CA LYS A 99 0.99 9.96 10.93
C LYS A 99 1.03 10.67 9.57
N ALA A 100 1.08 9.92 8.46
CA ALA A 100 1.00 10.46 7.11
C ALA A 100 -0.34 11.18 6.83
N HIS A 101 -1.40 10.82 7.55
CA HIS A 101 -2.73 11.40 7.43
C HIS A 101 -3.06 12.41 8.56
N ARG A 102 -2.04 12.97 9.23
CA ARG A 102 -2.22 13.94 10.33
C ARG A 102 -3.09 15.15 9.99
N TYR A 103 -3.19 15.52 8.71
CA TYR A 103 -4.06 16.60 8.25
C TYR A 103 -5.55 16.38 8.61
N LEU A 104 -5.97 15.13 8.86
CA LEU A 104 -7.33 14.81 9.30
C LEU A 104 -7.66 15.43 10.67
N LEU A 105 -6.67 15.74 11.51
CA LEU A 105 -6.89 16.43 12.79
C LEU A 105 -7.43 17.85 12.61
N GLU A 106 -7.11 18.48 11.47
CA GLU A 106 -7.59 19.82 11.11
C GLU A 106 -8.87 19.78 10.26
N SER A 107 -9.41 18.59 9.99
CA SER A 107 -10.64 18.43 9.21
C SER A 107 -11.83 19.06 9.93
N PRO A 108 -12.65 19.88 9.25
CA PRO A 108 -13.93 20.36 9.78
C PRO A 108 -15.01 19.27 9.78
N GLU A 109 -14.85 18.22 8.96
CA GLU A 109 -15.81 17.11 8.81
C GLU A 109 -15.65 16.02 9.89
N LEU A 110 -14.57 16.08 10.67
CA LEU A 110 -14.32 15.17 11.78
C LEU A 110 -14.68 15.88 13.09
N ASP A 111 -15.48 15.21 13.92
CA ASP A 111 -15.83 15.72 15.25
C ASP A 111 -14.70 15.45 16.26
N ASP A 112 -14.86 15.95 17.48
CA ASP A 112 -13.85 15.80 18.53
C ASP A 112 -13.61 14.33 18.91
N ILE A 113 -14.65 13.48 18.82
CA ILE A 113 -14.56 12.05 19.13
C ILE A 113 -13.71 11.35 18.06
N ASP A 114 -13.97 11.62 16.77
CA ASP A 114 -13.15 11.10 15.67
C ASP A 114 -11.69 11.50 15.83
N LYS A 115 -11.44 12.78 16.15
CA LYS A 115 -10.09 13.33 16.31
C LYS A 115 -9.36 12.70 17.49
N ASP A 116 -10.06 12.46 18.58
CA ASP A 116 -9.48 11.78 19.74
C ASP A 116 -9.20 10.30 19.46
N GLU A 117 -10.09 9.61 18.75
CA GLU A 117 -9.82 8.24 18.29
C GLU A 117 -8.61 8.22 17.35
N PHE A 118 -8.52 9.13 16.38
CA PHE A 118 -7.37 9.25 15.47
C PHE A 118 -6.06 9.48 16.23
N LYS A 119 -6.05 10.34 17.26
CA LYS A 119 -4.88 10.58 18.11
C LYS A 119 -4.44 9.31 18.85
N ASN A 120 -5.36 8.41 19.22
CA ASN A 120 -5.00 7.15 19.88
C ASN A 120 -4.15 6.25 18.97
N TYR A 121 -4.38 6.27 17.66
CA TYR A 121 -3.55 5.55 16.68
C TYR A 121 -2.17 6.17 16.46
N ILE A 122 -1.92 7.39 16.96
CA ILE A 122 -0.62 8.07 16.82
C ILE A 122 0.22 8.01 18.11
N ARG A 123 -0.43 8.01 19.28
CA ARG A 123 0.21 8.33 20.57
C ARG A 123 0.80 7.14 21.32
N GLY A 124 0.49 5.90 20.96
CA GLY A 124 0.93 4.75 21.74
C GLY A 124 0.96 3.45 20.96
N PRO A 125 1.48 2.37 21.58
CA PRO A 125 1.49 1.06 20.97
C PRO A 125 0.06 0.62 20.67
N LEU A 126 -0.17 0.17 19.44
CA LEU A 126 -1.50 -0.29 19.04
C LEU A 126 -1.78 -1.64 19.69
N THR A 127 -2.95 -1.74 20.32
CA THR A 127 -3.46 -3.03 20.79
C THR A 127 -3.92 -3.88 19.60
N THR A 128 -3.98 -5.20 19.75
CA THR A 128 -4.48 -6.09 18.68
C THR A 128 -5.85 -5.66 18.14
N PRO A 129 -6.86 -5.30 18.97
CA PRO A 129 -8.13 -4.80 18.45
C PRO A 129 -8.01 -3.51 17.62
N MET A 130 -7.05 -2.64 17.93
CA MET A 130 -6.78 -1.44 17.14
C MET A 130 -6.12 -1.81 15.82
N ILE A 131 -5.15 -2.72 15.81
CA ILE A 131 -4.52 -3.23 14.59
C ILE A 131 -5.60 -3.77 13.63
N LEU A 132 -6.48 -4.64 14.14
CA LEU A 132 -7.55 -5.26 13.34
C LEU A 132 -8.54 -4.23 12.75
N LYS A 133 -8.82 -3.14 13.49
CA LYS A 133 -9.78 -2.11 13.05
C LYS A 133 -9.15 -0.96 12.28
N SER A 134 -7.82 -0.85 12.30
CA SER A 134 -7.07 0.32 11.83
C SER A 134 -7.44 0.78 10.42
N LEU A 135 -7.37 -0.10 9.42
CA LEU A 135 -7.66 0.26 8.02
C LEU A 135 -9.12 0.68 7.84
N LYS A 136 -10.04 -0.01 8.50
CA LYS A 136 -11.47 0.34 8.49
C LYS A 136 -11.69 1.73 9.11
N THR A 137 -11.11 1.99 10.28
CA THR A 137 -11.23 3.26 10.99
C THR A 137 -10.62 4.40 10.16
N LEU A 138 -9.41 4.23 9.62
CA LEU A 138 -8.79 5.24 8.76
C LEU A 138 -9.61 5.52 7.49
N SER A 139 -10.13 4.46 6.85
CA SER A 139 -11.00 4.60 5.67
C SER A 139 -12.28 5.38 5.99
N HIS A 140 -12.82 5.21 7.20
CA HIS A 140 -13.99 5.97 7.65
C HIS A 140 -13.68 7.46 7.81
N PHE A 141 -12.54 7.80 8.42
CA PHE A 141 -12.11 9.19 8.57
C PHE A 141 -11.87 9.86 7.23
N LEU A 142 -11.21 9.17 6.29
CA LEU A 142 -10.99 9.67 4.94
C LEU A 142 -12.30 9.83 4.17
N PHE A 143 -13.25 8.91 4.33
CA PHE A 143 -14.58 9.04 3.74
C PHE A 143 -15.33 10.27 4.29
N LYS A 144 -15.31 10.50 5.62
CA LYS A 144 -15.91 11.71 6.21
C LYS A 144 -15.26 12.98 5.68
N HIS A 145 -13.92 13.04 5.65
CA HIS A 145 -13.19 14.22 5.22
C HIS A 145 -13.38 14.56 3.73
N PHE A 146 -13.36 13.57 2.84
CA PHE A 146 -13.41 13.80 1.40
C PHE A 146 -14.79 13.60 0.76
N GLY A 147 -15.74 12.98 1.46
CA GLY A 147 -17.05 12.62 0.91
C GLY A 147 -17.00 11.61 -0.24
N GLN A 148 -15.89 10.87 -0.37
CA GLN A 148 -15.64 9.93 -1.48
C GLN A 148 -15.24 8.56 -0.94
N LYS A 149 -15.63 7.50 -1.67
CA LYS A 149 -15.20 6.13 -1.36
C LYS A 149 -13.67 6.03 -1.39
N VAL A 150 -13.11 5.36 -0.39
CA VAL A 150 -11.67 5.20 -0.22
C VAL A 150 -11.23 3.88 -0.85
N PHE A 151 -10.19 3.93 -1.66
CA PHE A 151 -9.51 2.71 -2.14
C PHE A 151 -8.39 2.33 -1.18
N ILE A 152 -8.25 1.04 -0.92
CA ILE A 152 -7.15 0.49 -0.13
C ILE A 152 -6.32 -0.38 -1.06
N LEU A 153 -5.06 0.01 -1.25
CA LEU A 153 -4.09 -0.72 -2.05
C LEU A 153 -3.10 -1.37 -1.10
N ILE A 154 -3.07 -2.71 -1.15
CA ILE A 154 -2.24 -3.53 -0.29
C ILE A 154 -1.15 -4.16 -1.15
N ASP A 155 0.10 -3.89 -0.80
CA ASP A 155 1.27 -4.46 -1.45
C ASP A 155 1.99 -5.42 -0.51
N GLU A 156 2.66 -6.42 -1.08
CA GLU A 156 3.47 -7.41 -0.34
C GLU A 156 2.73 -8.09 0.83
N TYR A 157 1.41 -8.28 0.69
CA TYR A 157 0.53 -8.89 1.72
C TYR A 157 0.97 -10.30 2.13
N ASP A 158 1.75 -10.96 1.28
CA ASP A 158 2.31 -12.29 1.45
C ASP A 158 3.64 -12.28 2.21
N THR A 159 4.35 -11.14 2.33
CA THR A 159 5.63 -11.04 3.06
C THR A 159 5.60 -11.65 4.46
N PRO A 160 4.59 -11.35 5.31
CA PRO A 160 4.41 -12.01 6.61
C PRO A 160 4.39 -13.54 6.55
N LEU A 161 3.80 -14.11 5.50
CA LEU A 161 3.67 -15.56 5.33
C LEU A 161 4.91 -16.17 4.64
N ASN A 162 5.52 -15.45 3.70
CA ASN A 162 6.68 -15.89 2.93
C ASN A 162 7.92 -16.03 3.80
N ASP A 163 8.09 -15.16 4.80
CA ASP A 163 9.17 -15.27 5.78
C ASP A 163 9.11 -16.60 6.53
N TRP A 164 7.90 -17.05 6.88
CA TRP A 164 7.70 -18.35 7.50
C TRP A 164 8.05 -19.51 6.53
N TYR A 165 7.58 -19.46 5.29
CA TYR A 165 7.93 -20.48 4.29
C TYR A 165 9.44 -20.56 4.04
N ALA A 166 10.15 -19.43 4.06
CA ALA A 166 11.60 -19.41 3.93
C ALA A 166 12.31 -20.05 5.13
N LEU A 167 11.83 -19.81 6.36
CA LEU A 167 12.32 -20.47 7.58
C LEU A 167 12.05 -21.99 7.56
N GLN A 168 10.90 -22.39 7.03
CA GLN A 168 10.49 -23.79 6.90
C GLN A 168 11.38 -24.57 5.93
N LEU A 169 11.70 -24.00 4.76
CA LEU A 169 12.58 -24.63 3.76
C LEU A 169 14.02 -24.81 4.26
N ALA A 170 14.44 -24.05 5.27
CA ALA A 170 15.76 -24.14 5.86
C ALA A 170 15.88 -25.25 6.94
N ARG A 171 14.81 -25.97 7.29
CA ARG A 171 14.79 -26.95 8.39
C ARG A 171 14.15 -28.29 7.98
N ASP A 172 14.79 -29.39 8.38
CA ASP A 172 14.31 -30.77 8.12
C ASP A 172 13.19 -31.23 9.09
N THR A 173 12.81 -30.43 10.09
CA THR A 173 11.81 -30.82 11.10
C THR A 173 10.99 -29.63 11.58
N PHE A 174 9.67 -29.79 11.64
CA PHE A 174 8.75 -28.80 12.18
C PHE A 174 8.71 -28.80 13.70
N SER A 175 8.69 -27.63 14.32
CA SER A 175 8.35 -27.46 15.73
C SER A 175 6.90 -27.00 15.91
N VAL A 176 6.25 -27.41 17.01
CA VAL A 176 4.88 -26.99 17.37
C VAL A 176 4.73 -25.45 17.44
N GLN A 177 5.81 -24.76 17.82
CA GLN A 177 5.85 -23.30 17.92
C GLN A 177 5.74 -22.61 16.55
N GLU A 178 6.31 -23.20 15.50
CA GLU A 178 6.27 -22.65 14.14
C GLU A 178 4.88 -22.81 13.50
N GLU A 179 4.16 -23.88 13.82
CA GLU A 179 2.78 -24.06 13.35
C GLU A 179 1.81 -23.11 14.06
N THR A 180 2.04 -22.85 15.35
CA THR A 180 1.26 -21.87 16.12
C THR A 180 1.46 -20.46 15.54
N TYR A 181 2.71 -20.07 15.26
CA TYR A 181 3.02 -18.79 14.61
C TYR A 181 2.25 -18.61 13.30
N PHE A 182 2.26 -19.62 12.41
CA PHE A 182 1.59 -19.52 11.11
C PHE A 182 0.08 -19.30 11.26
N GLN A 183 -0.57 -20.03 12.17
CA GLN A 183 -2.00 -19.84 12.44
C GLN A 183 -2.27 -18.44 13.02
N ASP A 184 -1.45 -17.97 13.96
CA ASP A 184 -1.58 -16.64 14.55
C ASP A 184 -1.48 -15.53 13.49
N VAL A 185 -0.54 -15.65 12.55
CA VAL A 185 -0.39 -14.71 11.42
C VAL A 185 -1.61 -14.75 10.52
N LEU A 186 -2.09 -15.94 10.15
CA LEU A 186 -3.30 -16.07 9.32
C LEU A 186 -4.53 -15.48 10.00
N GLU A 187 -4.72 -15.71 11.30
CA GLU A 187 -5.84 -15.14 12.06
C GLU A 187 -5.77 -13.62 12.12
N LEU A 188 -4.58 -13.07 12.35
CA LEU A 188 -4.38 -11.62 12.35
C LEU A 188 -4.73 -11.01 11.00
N PHE A 189 -4.23 -11.57 9.90
CA PHE A 189 -4.44 -11.04 8.56
C PHE A 189 -5.89 -11.19 8.08
N LYS A 190 -6.56 -12.30 8.43
CA LYS A 190 -8.02 -12.46 8.23
C LYS A 190 -8.85 -11.45 9.01
N GLY A 191 -8.32 -10.89 10.10
CA GLY A 191 -9.01 -9.88 10.87
C GLY A 191 -8.75 -8.45 10.38
N ILE A 192 -7.64 -8.21 9.68
CA ILE A 192 -7.29 -6.90 9.10
C ILE A 192 -8.07 -6.63 7.80
N PHE A 193 -8.34 -7.67 7.01
CA PHE A 193 -9.01 -7.60 5.70
C PHE A 193 -10.38 -8.28 5.72
#